data_AF-A0A6M8W225-F1
#
_entry.id   AF-A0A6M8W225-F1
#
_cell.length_a   1.000
_cell.length_b   1.000
_cell.length_c   1.000
_cell.angle_alpha   90.00
_cell.angle_beta   90.00
_cell.angle_gamma   90.00
#
_symmetry.space_group_name_H-M   'P 1'
#
loop_
_entity.id
_entity.type
_entity.pdbx_description
1 polymer ?
#
loop_
_entity_poly.entity_id
_entity_poly.type
_entity_poly.pdbx_seq_one_letter_code
_entity_poly.pdbx_strand_id
1 'polypeptide(L)'
;MATRDAEPPTLNTLNPDGVGPVVYIVLSPDSSASARSEDDLPGPERAVALGRALGLLLARREPVLLSLYPSVLPSYGELDPVAAPLADLGIVAATATPLLSRSADARASQVLTEFSLLASGVEHPIHAATKNLPTVLSWPIALTTAEDAALDTTPLLSLPTGETVWGESQWLSLWRT
;
A
#
# COMPACT_ATOMS: atom_id res chain seq x y z
N MET A 1 14.80 -6.55 12.97
CA MET A 1 16.06 -6.11 12.34
C MET A 1 15.70 -5.71 10.91
N ALA A 2 15.49 -4.41 10.66
CA ALA A 2 15.20 -3.93 9.30
C ALA A 2 16.54 -3.86 8.57
N THR A 3 16.76 -4.74 7.61
CA THR A 3 18.00 -4.84 6.85
C THR A 3 18.15 -3.60 5.96
N ARG A 4 19.28 -2.90 6.09
CA ARG A 4 19.71 -1.78 5.23
C ARG A 4 20.08 -2.22 3.79
N ASP A 5 19.85 -3.48 3.46
CA ASP A 5 20.28 -4.08 2.21
C ASP A 5 19.27 -3.75 1.11
N ALA A 6 19.78 -3.26 -0.02
CA ALA A 6 18.97 -2.91 -1.18
C ALA A 6 18.65 -4.13 -2.06
N GLU A 7 19.40 -5.23 -1.89
CA GLU A 7 19.13 -6.48 -2.58
C GLU A 7 18.01 -7.27 -1.89
N PRO A 8 17.10 -7.90 -2.66
CA PRO A 8 16.16 -8.86 -2.10
C PRO A 8 16.88 -10.00 -1.37
N PRO A 9 16.33 -10.51 -0.26
CA PRO A 9 16.95 -11.60 0.50
C PRO A 9 17.08 -12.87 -0.35
N THR A 10 18.19 -13.58 -0.20
CA THR A 10 18.42 -14.86 -0.90
C THR A 10 17.54 -15.97 -0.34
N LEU A 11 17.02 -16.84 -1.21
CA LEU A 11 16.07 -17.90 -0.83
C LEU A 11 16.70 -19.29 -0.70
N ASN A 12 18.03 -19.41 -0.85
CA ASN A 12 18.73 -20.70 -0.89
C ASN A 12 18.50 -21.58 0.34
N THR A 13 18.17 -20.99 1.49
CA THR A 13 17.86 -21.72 2.73
C THR A 13 16.39 -22.13 2.86
N LEU A 14 15.46 -21.38 2.25
CA LEU A 14 14.01 -21.58 2.35
C LEU A 14 13.45 -22.40 1.17
N ASN A 15 14.06 -22.29 -0.01
CA ASN A 15 13.68 -22.98 -1.23
C ASN A 15 14.94 -23.44 -1.99
N PRO A 16 15.70 -24.40 -1.42
CA PRO A 16 17.01 -24.80 -1.95
C PRO A 16 16.93 -25.38 -3.36
N ASP A 17 15.82 -26.06 -3.67
CA ASP A 17 15.59 -26.70 -4.97
C ASP A 17 14.85 -25.77 -5.97
N GLY A 18 14.42 -24.57 -5.53
CA GLY A 18 13.68 -23.62 -6.35
C GLY A 18 12.28 -24.09 -6.77
N VAL A 19 11.74 -25.15 -6.16
CA VAL A 19 10.48 -25.80 -6.59
C VAL A 19 9.25 -25.07 -6.05
N GLY A 20 9.34 -24.44 -4.89
CA GLY A 20 8.21 -23.72 -4.28
C GLY A 20 7.91 -22.37 -4.96
N PRO A 21 6.64 -21.96 -5.10
CA PRO A 21 6.31 -20.62 -5.55
C PRO A 21 6.82 -19.59 -4.53
N VAL A 22 7.53 -18.58 -5.03
CA VAL A 22 8.08 -17.50 -4.22
C VAL A 22 7.19 -16.28 -4.38
N VAL A 23 6.79 -15.68 -3.25
CA VAL A 23 6.10 -14.38 -3.23
C VAL A 23 6.83 -13.47 -2.26
N TYR A 24 7.24 -12.30 -2.74
CA TYR A 24 7.87 -11.27 -1.91
C TYR A 24 6.79 -10.41 -1.27
N ILE A 25 6.78 -10.35 0.05
CA ILE A 25 5.85 -9.49 0.80
C ILE A 25 6.54 -8.17 1.10
N VAL A 26 5.94 -7.08 0.61
CA VAL A 26 6.44 -5.72 0.78
C VAL A 26 5.45 -4.94 1.63
N LEU A 27 5.89 -4.55 2.83
CA LEU A 27 5.11 -3.76 3.77
C LEU A 27 5.72 -2.36 3.84
N SER A 28 4.95 -1.34 3.46
CA SER A 28 5.46 0.03 3.47
C SER A 28 5.76 0.48 4.91
N PRO A 29 6.91 1.15 5.15
CA PRO A 29 7.22 1.67 6.47
C PRO A 29 6.35 2.89 6.78
N ASP A 30 6.19 3.18 8.08
CA ASP A 30 5.74 4.51 8.50
C ASP A 30 6.80 5.54 8.08
N SER A 31 6.48 6.32 7.04
CA SER A 31 7.33 7.37 6.48
C SER A 31 7.47 8.59 7.40
N SER A 32 6.61 8.72 8.41
CA SER A 32 6.65 9.80 9.41
C SER A 32 7.51 9.46 10.62
N ALA A 33 7.86 8.17 10.80
CA ALA A 33 8.54 7.70 11.99
C ALA A 33 10.00 8.16 12.06
N SER A 34 10.39 8.72 13.20
CA SER A 34 11.80 8.99 13.53
C SER A 34 12.63 7.70 13.61
N ALA A 35 13.94 7.85 13.46
CA ALA A 35 14.89 6.77 13.76
C ALA A 35 14.76 6.34 15.22
N ARG A 36 14.77 5.03 15.48
CA ARG A 36 14.65 4.47 16.85
C ARG A 36 15.99 4.41 17.59
N SER A 37 17.10 4.51 16.88
CA SER A 37 18.47 4.60 17.39
C SER A 37 19.35 5.32 16.39
N GLU A 38 20.58 5.68 16.79
CA GLU A 38 21.56 6.36 15.93
C GLU A 38 21.93 5.55 14.68
N ASP A 39 21.81 4.22 14.77
CA ASP A 39 22.02 3.28 13.67
C ASP A 39 20.73 2.94 12.88
N ASP A 40 19.57 3.48 13.22
CA ASP A 40 18.33 3.19 12.49
C ASP A 40 18.07 4.23 11.41
N LEU A 41 17.55 3.79 10.26
CA LEU A 41 17.15 4.73 9.21
C LEU A 41 15.82 5.38 9.61
N PRO A 42 15.66 6.70 9.45
CA PRO A 42 14.36 7.35 9.61
C PRO A 42 13.37 6.88 8.54
N GLY A 43 12.08 7.08 8.79
CA GLY A 43 10.97 6.66 7.92
C GLY A 43 11.16 6.96 6.44
N PRO A 44 11.51 8.20 6.06
CA PRO A 44 11.78 8.57 4.67
C PRO A 44 12.89 7.74 4.01
N GLU A 45 14.02 7.57 4.69
CA GLU A 45 15.16 6.82 4.16
C GLU A 45 14.85 5.33 4.03
N ARG A 46 14.09 4.76 4.98
CA ARG A 46 13.57 3.40 4.87
C ARG A 46 12.65 3.24 3.67
N ALA A 47 11.77 4.22 3.42
CA ALA A 47 10.87 4.20 2.27
C ALA A 47 11.66 4.26 0.95
N VAL A 48 12.71 5.08 0.87
CA VAL A 48 13.60 5.14 -0.29
C VAL A 48 14.31 3.81 -0.53
N ALA A 49 14.88 3.19 0.52
CA ALA A 49 15.55 1.89 0.39
C ALA A 49 14.58 0.79 -0.06
N LEU A 50 13.38 0.75 0.53
CA LEU A 50 12.33 -0.20 0.15
C LEU A 50 11.85 0.01 -1.28
N GLY A 51 11.65 1.26 -1.69
CA GLY A 51 11.25 1.61 -3.06
C GLY A 51 12.24 1.11 -4.11
N ARG A 52 13.55 1.21 -3.83
CA ARG A 52 14.59 0.64 -4.71
C ARG A 52 14.51 -0.88 -4.79
N ALA A 53 14.38 -1.56 -3.66
CA ALA A 53 14.25 -3.01 -3.62
C ALA A 53 12.99 -3.50 -4.36
N LEU A 54 11.86 -2.81 -4.16
CA LEU A 54 10.61 -3.08 -4.88
C LEU A 54 10.79 -2.87 -6.40
N GLY A 55 11.42 -1.77 -6.82
CA GLY A 55 11.72 -1.52 -8.23
C GLY A 55 12.52 -2.66 -8.88
N LEU A 56 13.51 -3.21 -8.16
CA LEU A 56 14.27 -4.37 -8.62
C LEU A 56 13.42 -5.64 -8.74
N LEU A 57 12.53 -5.91 -7.78
CA LEU A 57 11.62 -7.05 -7.83
C LEU A 57 10.66 -6.94 -9.02
N LEU A 58 10.06 -5.76 -9.24
CA LEU A 58 9.15 -5.51 -10.36
C LEU A 58 9.87 -5.61 -11.71
N ALA A 59 11.08 -5.04 -11.84
CA ALA A 59 11.88 -5.14 -13.05
C ALA A 59 12.26 -6.60 -13.40
N ARG A 60 12.44 -7.44 -12.38
CA ARG A 60 12.70 -8.89 -12.52
C ARG A 60 11.42 -9.71 -12.75
N ARG A 61 10.24 -9.08 -12.72
CA ARG A 61 8.92 -9.73 -12.80
C ARG A 61 8.70 -10.77 -11.71
N GLU A 62 9.24 -10.51 -10.52
CA GLU A 62 9.02 -11.37 -9.36
C GLU A 62 7.58 -11.23 -8.85
N PRO A 63 6.95 -12.30 -8.35
CA PRO A 63 5.65 -12.19 -7.70
C PRO A 63 5.74 -11.39 -6.41
N VAL A 64 4.97 -10.30 -6.31
CA VAL A 64 4.97 -9.39 -5.16
C VAL A 64 3.57 -9.27 -4.57
N LEU A 65 3.49 -9.37 -3.23
CA LEU A 65 2.36 -8.90 -2.44
C LEU A 65 2.74 -7.57 -1.80
N LEU A 66 2.14 -6.48 -2.26
CA LEU A 66 2.45 -5.12 -1.81
C LEU A 66 1.32 -4.57 -0.93
N SER A 67 1.70 -4.11 0.26
CA SER A 67 0.84 -3.31 1.14
C SER A 67 1.38 -1.89 1.20
N LEU A 68 0.60 -0.95 0.65
CA LEU A 68 0.89 0.48 0.68
C LEU A 68 0.20 1.16 1.86
N TYR A 69 0.88 2.17 2.41
CA TYR A 69 0.38 3.03 3.47
C TYR A 69 0.44 4.49 3.01
N PRO A 70 -0.30 5.40 3.69
CA PRO A 70 -0.15 6.83 3.44
C PRO A 70 1.31 7.29 3.60
N SER A 71 1.74 8.21 2.75
CA SER A 71 3.10 8.72 2.74
C SER A 71 3.12 10.22 2.99
N VAL A 72 4.05 10.66 3.85
CA VAL A 72 4.23 12.08 4.17
C VAL A 72 5.08 12.81 3.15
N LEU A 73 5.82 12.08 2.31
CA LEU A 73 6.76 12.65 1.33
C LEU A 73 6.07 13.54 0.28
N PRO A 74 4.89 13.15 -0.26
CA PRO A 74 4.08 14.04 -1.10
C PRO A 74 3.75 15.39 -0.49
N SER A 75 3.58 15.49 0.83
CA SER A 75 3.33 16.77 1.51
C SER A 75 4.52 17.74 1.44
N TYR A 76 5.73 17.23 1.19
CA TYR A 76 6.94 18.00 0.98
C TYR A 76 7.28 18.22 -0.51
N GLY A 77 6.39 17.80 -1.42
CA GLY A 77 6.59 17.91 -2.87
C GLY A 77 7.40 16.76 -3.49
N GLU A 78 7.72 15.73 -2.71
CA GLU A 78 8.42 14.53 -3.20
C GLU A 78 7.43 13.44 -3.62
N LEU A 79 7.82 12.55 -4.53
CA LEU A 79 7.04 11.36 -4.81
C LEU A 79 7.20 10.34 -3.69
N ASP A 80 6.18 9.52 -3.46
CA ASP A 80 6.32 8.36 -2.58
C ASP A 80 7.23 7.31 -3.25
N PRO A 81 8.40 7.01 -2.67
CA PRO A 81 9.37 6.11 -3.28
C PRO A 81 8.90 4.66 -3.32
N VAL A 82 7.96 4.24 -2.47
CA VAL A 82 7.43 2.87 -2.47
C VAL A 82 6.34 2.72 -3.53
N ALA A 83 5.54 3.77 -3.75
CA ALA A 83 4.52 3.75 -4.80
C ALA A 83 5.09 4.06 -6.19
N ALA A 84 6.16 4.84 -6.30
CA ALA A 84 6.71 5.30 -7.58
C ALA A 84 6.99 4.18 -8.60
N PRO A 85 7.55 3.00 -8.23
CA PRO A 85 7.78 1.90 -9.17
C PRO A 85 6.51 1.34 -9.82
N LEU A 86 5.33 1.57 -9.23
CA LEU A 86 4.06 1.11 -9.79
C LEU A 86 3.64 1.90 -11.03
N ALA A 87 4.16 3.11 -11.22
CA ALA A 87 3.86 3.94 -12.37
C ALA A 87 4.28 3.27 -13.69
N ASP A 88 5.39 2.54 -13.68
CA ASP A 88 5.88 1.76 -14.84
C ASP A 88 4.93 0.61 -15.21
N LEU A 89 4.06 0.22 -14.28
CA LEU A 89 3.02 -0.79 -14.48
C LEU A 89 1.66 -0.17 -14.86
N GLY A 90 1.60 1.16 -15.00
CA GLY A 90 0.37 1.91 -15.23
C GLY A 90 -0.53 1.99 -13.99
N ILE A 91 0.01 1.80 -12.78
CA ILE A 91 -0.74 1.91 -11.52
C ILE A 91 -0.31 3.18 -10.80
N VAL A 92 -1.28 4.04 -10.47
CA VAL A 92 -1.07 5.26 -9.69
C VAL A 92 -1.71 5.09 -8.32
N ALA A 93 -0.92 5.30 -7.26
CA ALA A 93 -1.39 5.24 -5.88
C ALA A 93 -1.42 6.63 -5.25
N ALA A 94 -2.59 7.05 -4.76
CA ALA A 94 -2.79 8.37 -4.16
C ALA A 94 -2.35 8.42 -2.68
N THR A 95 -1.07 8.11 -2.40
CA THR A 95 -0.56 7.95 -1.02
C THR A 95 -0.50 9.25 -0.22
N ALA A 96 -0.63 10.39 -0.89
CA ALA A 96 -0.73 11.71 -0.27
C ALA A 96 -2.11 12.00 0.36
N THR A 97 -3.14 11.31 -0.13
CA THR A 97 -4.55 11.61 0.18
C THR A 97 -5.29 10.32 0.51
N PRO A 98 -5.06 9.73 1.70
CA PRO A 98 -5.84 8.58 2.14
C PRO A 98 -7.34 8.91 2.14
N LEU A 99 -8.14 7.90 1.82
CA LEU A 99 -9.58 8.00 1.82
C LEU A 99 -10.09 7.97 3.25
N LEU A 100 -10.92 8.96 3.57
CA LEU A 100 -11.68 9.05 4.81
C LEU A 100 -13.17 9.01 4.49
N SER A 101 -13.98 8.67 5.49
CA SER A 101 -15.43 8.81 5.37
C SER A 101 -16.04 9.56 6.54
N ARG A 102 -17.24 10.10 6.31
CA ARG A 102 -18.05 10.76 7.32
C ARG A 102 -19.24 9.90 7.66
N SER A 103 -19.38 9.58 8.94
CA SER A 103 -20.61 9.02 9.50
C SER A 103 -21.34 10.11 10.27
N ALA A 104 -22.63 10.30 9.96
CA ALA A 104 -23.49 11.18 10.72
C ALA A 104 -24.38 10.32 11.62
N ASP A 105 -24.01 10.19 12.90
CA ASP A 105 -24.91 9.65 13.91
C ASP A 105 -25.71 10.77 14.55
N ALA A 106 -26.88 10.44 15.12
CA ALA A 106 -27.84 11.39 15.71
C ALA A 106 -27.26 12.33 16.79
N ARG A 107 -26.02 12.12 17.24
CA ARG A 107 -25.33 12.91 18.26
C ARG A 107 -24.08 13.65 17.78
N ALA A 108 -23.43 13.21 16.69
CA ALA A 108 -22.23 13.84 16.16
C ALA A 108 -21.89 13.34 14.75
N SER A 109 -21.30 14.22 13.95
CA SER A 109 -20.54 13.82 12.75
C SER A 109 -19.18 13.30 13.19
N GLN A 110 -18.83 12.08 12.77
CA GLN A 110 -17.52 11.48 13.01
C GLN A 110 -16.80 11.26 11.68
N VAL A 111 -15.47 11.44 11.71
CA VAL A 111 -14.58 11.09 10.61
C VAL A 111 -14.03 9.71 10.89
N LEU A 112 -14.19 8.80 9.93
CA LEU A 112 -13.72 7.43 10.01
C LEU A 112 -12.51 7.25 9.09
N THR A 113 -11.52 6.56 9.61
CA THR A 113 -10.26 6.20 8.91
C THR A 113 -10.25 4.73 8.49
N GLU A 114 -11.29 3.98 8.84
CA GLU A 114 -11.43 2.55 8.57
C GLU A 114 -12.64 2.27 7.69
N PHE A 115 -12.49 1.29 6.81
CA PHE A 115 -13.56 0.80 5.95
C PHE A 115 -13.64 -0.72 6.09
N SER A 116 -14.84 -1.23 6.40
CA SER A 116 -15.11 -2.66 6.36
C SER A 116 -15.79 -3.00 5.04
N LEU A 117 -15.10 -3.75 4.19
CA LEU A 117 -15.56 -4.12 2.86
C LEU A 117 -15.73 -5.63 2.76
N LEU A 118 -16.68 -6.05 1.93
CA LEU A 118 -16.76 -7.43 1.46
C LEU A 118 -16.16 -7.50 0.06
N ALA A 119 -15.56 -8.64 -0.24
CA ALA A 119 -14.99 -8.91 -1.55
C ALA A 119 -16.08 -8.73 -2.63
N SER A 120 -15.75 -7.98 -3.67
CA SER A 120 -16.65 -7.63 -4.76
C SER A 120 -15.86 -7.63 -6.06
N GLY A 121 -16.45 -8.21 -7.12
CA GLY A 121 -15.79 -8.26 -8.43
C GLY A 121 -15.99 -9.58 -9.17
N VAL A 122 -15.12 -9.79 -10.14
CA VAL A 122 -15.14 -10.91 -11.10
C VAL A 122 -14.62 -12.21 -10.47
N GLU A 123 -14.71 -13.31 -11.20
CA GLU A 123 -14.22 -14.61 -10.76
C GLU A 123 -12.68 -14.63 -10.69
N HIS A 124 -12.13 -14.59 -9.47
CA HIS A 124 -10.70 -14.70 -9.18
C HIS A 124 -10.50 -15.68 -8.00
N PRO A 125 -9.44 -16.52 -7.98
CA PRO A 125 -9.24 -17.48 -6.88
C PRO A 125 -9.21 -16.85 -5.48
N ILE A 126 -8.61 -15.67 -5.36
CA ILE A 126 -8.61 -14.91 -4.08
C ILE A 126 -10.02 -14.47 -3.72
N HIS A 127 -10.82 -13.99 -4.69
CA HIS A 127 -12.21 -13.58 -4.44
C HIS A 127 -13.07 -14.75 -3.93
N ALA A 128 -12.90 -15.95 -4.49
CA ALA A 128 -13.59 -17.15 -3.99
C ALA A 128 -13.21 -17.49 -2.54
N ALA A 129 -11.93 -17.33 -2.19
CA ALA A 129 -11.43 -17.58 -0.84
C ALA A 129 -11.90 -16.51 0.17
N THR A 130 -12.13 -15.27 -0.26
CA THR A 130 -12.45 -14.14 0.63
C THR A 130 -13.90 -13.65 0.57
N LYS A 131 -14.77 -14.26 -0.25
CA LYS A 131 -16.12 -13.79 -0.59
C LYS A 131 -16.98 -13.34 0.60
N ASN A 132 -16.88 -14.02 1.74
CA ASN A 132 -17.69 -13.73 2.93
C ASN A 132 -16.84 -13.28 4.13
N LEU A 133 -15.60 -12.86 3.88
CA LEU A 133 -14.70 -12.37 4.92
C LEU A 133 -14.68 -10.84 4.88
N PRO A 134 -15.25 -10.15 5.89
CA PRO A 134 -15.07 -8.72 6.03
C PRO A 134 -13.59 -8.39 6.09
N THR A 135 -13.14 -7.54 5.18
CA THR A 135 -11.78 -7.01 5.16
C THR A 135 -11.82 -5.58 5.66
N VAL A 136 -11.10 -5.32 6.75
CA VAL A 136 -10.94 -3.97 7.29
C VAL A 136 -9.73 -3.34 6.63
N LEU A 137 -9.94 -2.19 6.00
CA LEU A 137 -8.90 -1.35 5.44
C LEU A 137 -8.73 -0.13 6.36
N SER A 138 -7.59 -0.03 7.01
CA SER A 138 -7.20 1.15 7.79
C SER A 138 -6.42 2.10 6.87
N TRP A 139 -6.87 3.35 6.80
CA TRP A 139 -6.30 4.41 5.95
C TRP A 139 -6.13 4.01 4.48
N PRO A 140 -7.20 3.55 3.80
CA PRO A 140 -7.10 3.10 2.43
C PRO A 140 -6.64 4.22 1.50
N ILE A 141 -5.83 3.87 0.52
CA ILE A 141 -5.39 4.78 -0.55
C ILE A 141 -6.11 4.41 -1.84
N ALA A 142 -6.47 5.41 -2.64
CA ALA A 142 -7.03 5.15 -3.96
C ALA A 142 -5.94 4.64 -4.90
N LEU A 143 -6.25 3.56 -5.63
CA LEU A 143 -5.46 3.05 -6.74
C LEU A 143 -6.21 3.31 -8.03
N THR A 144 -5.52 3.89 -9.02
CA THR A 144 -6.04 4.04 -10.37
C THR A 144 -5.13 3.32 -11.35
N THR A 145 -5.72 2.75 -12.38
CA THR A 145 -5.03 2.07 -13.46
C THR A 145 -5.15 2.92 -14.72
N ALA A 146 -4.04 3.08 -15.45
CA ALA A 146 -4.03 3.75 -16.74
C ALA A 146 -4.82 2.92 -17.77
N GLU A 147 -5.53 3.59 -18.69
CA GLU A 147 -6.31 2.90 -19.74
C GLU A 147 -5.43 2.07 -20.69
N ASP A 148 -4.15 2.44 -20.82
CA ASP A 148 -3.13 1.79 -21.62
C ASP A 148 -2.12 0.97 -20.78
N ALA A 149 -2.49 0.62 -19.54
CA ALA A 149 -1.62 -0.16 -18.67
C ALA A 149 -1.23 -1.50 -19.31
N ALA A 150 0.04 -1.87 -19.18
CA ALA A 150 0.58 -3.14 -19.70
C ALA A 150 0.14 -4.38 -18.91
N LEU A 151 -0.65 -4.20 -17.84
CA LEU A 151 -1.09 -5.24 -16.94
C LEU A 151 -2.61 -5.39 -16.96
N ASP A 152 -3.06 -6.64 -16.95
CA ASP A 152 -4.44 -6.97 -16.60
C ASP A 152 -4.64 -6.82 -15.09
N THR A 153 -5.56 -5.94 -14.69
CA THR A 153 -5.87 -5.69 -13.28
C THR A 153 -7.24 -6.24 -12.93
N THR A 154 -7.30 -7.04 -11.86
CA THR A 154 -8.58 -7.56 -11.32
C THR A 154 -8.82 -6.97 -9.92
N PRO A 155 -9.76 -6.02 -9.76
CA PRO A 155 -10.10 -5.49 -8.44
C PRO A 155 -10.77 -6.57 -7.59
N LEU A 156 -10.26 -6.77 -6.37
CA LEU A 156 -10.80 -7.75 -5.40
C LEU A 156 -11.74 -7.12 -4.37
N LEU A 157 -11.52 -5.84 -4.08
CA LEU A 157 -12.29 -5.01 -3.17
C LEU A 157 -12.52 -3.68 -3.87
N SER A 158 -13.76 -3.20 -3.86
CA SER A 158 -14.11 -1.88 -4.37
C SER A 158 -14.78 -1.07 -3.28
N LEU A 159 -14.24 0.12 -3.02
CA LEU A 159 -14.82 1.07 -2.07
C LEU A 159 -15.83 1.94 -2.83
N PRO A 160 -17.12 1.97 -2.44
CA PRO A 160 -18.11 2.78 -3.13
C PRO A 160 -17.83 4.27 -2.93
N THR A 161 -17.72 5.01 -4.03
CA THR A 161 -17.59 6.47 -4.00
C THR A 161 -18.91 7.13 -3.61
N GLY A 162 -18.86 8.23 -2.87
CA GLY A 162 -20.04 9.01 -2.52
C GLY A 162 -19.68 10.35 -1.87
N GLU A 163 -20.68 11.18 -1.61
CA GLU A 163 -20.48 12.52 -1.00
C GLU A 163 -19.86 12.46 0.40
N THR A 164 -19.92 11.30 1.06
CA THR A 164 -19.38 11.07 2.39
C THR A 164 -17.95 10.54 2.40
N VAL A 165 -17.34 10.28 1.24
CA VAL A 165 -15.96 9.76 1.10
C VAL A 165 -15.10 10.77 0.37
N TRP A 166 -13.92 11.11 0.91
CA TRP A 166 -12.98 12.02 0.27
C TRP A 166 -11.53 11.60 0.52
N GLY A 167 -10.62 12.05 -0.35
CA GLY A 167 -9.18 11.98 -0.10
C GLY A 167 -8.76 13.14 0.80
N GLU A 168 -8.19 12.85 1.97
CA GLU A 168 -7.78 13.86 2.95
C GLU A 168 -6.32 14.24 2.76
N SER A 169 -6.04 15.52 2.49
CA SER A 169 -4.66 16.02 2.31
C SER A 169 -4.00 16.45 3.62
N GLN A 170 -4.77 16.75 4.66
CA GLN A 170 -4.31 17.16 5.99
C GLN A 170 -4.40 16.03 7.03
N TRP A 171 -4.28 14.80 6.56
CA TRP A 171 -4.50 13.57 7.34
C TRP A 171 -3.49 13.39 8.49
N LEU A 172 -2.31 14.02 8.40
CA LEU A 172 -1.29 13.99 9.46
C LEU A 172 -1.79 14.51 10.81
N SER A 173 -2.75 15.44 10.80
CA SER A 173 -3.37 15.95 12.03
C SER A 173 -4.20 14.89 12.76
N LEU A 174 -4.76 13.93 12.00
CA LEU A 174 -5.59 12.83 12.48
C LEU A 174 -4.78 11.56 12.79
N TRP A 175 -3.56 11.43 12.25
CA TRP A 175 -2.68 10.27 12.46
C TRP A 175 -1.94 10.29 13.79
N ARG A 176 -1.76 11.47 14.39
CA ARG A 176 -0.97 11.68 15.63
C ARG A 176 -1.80 11.62 16.92
N THR A 177 -3.10 11.36 16.82
CA THR A 177 -4.01 11.18 17.97
C THR A 177 -4.21 9.71 18.28
#